data_AF-A0A3D1JD99-F1
#
_entry.id   AF-A0A3D1JD99-F1
#
_cell.length_a   1.000
_cell.length_b   1.000
_cell.length_c   1.000
_cell.angle_alpha   90.00
_cell.angle_beta   90.00
_cell.angle_gamma   90.00
#
_symmetry.space_group_name_H-M   'P 1'
#
loop_
_entity.id
_entity.type
_entity.pdbx_description
1 polymer ?
#
loop_
_entity_poly.entity_id
_entity_poly.type
_entity_poly.pdbx_seq_one_letter_code
_entity_poly.pdbx_strand_id
1 'polypeptide(L)'
;MNIRRDLTSKFVDGLVPALILYLLNVLILMITSPLERFFGGTGLMIFVIGLVAVAMFSLQRSLWSRSSEVARAWYGMAGGLLGWWVIEASTFLENRSLFGLTSFVVLVMASLMTGLLWRPFLPLGARFFMASLLGLAGERVMIVFLHPFSGWSPVARLLYIGLGIGLIMALMGVMAWMFLFSERRIQRMGAALSMALLAIGVFYLFLP
;
A
#
# COMPACT_ATOMS: atom_id res chain seq x y z
N MET A 1 -4.06 21.46 -28.04
CA MET A 1 -4.06 20.43 -26.98
C MET A 1 -3.44 19.16 -27.57
N ASN A 2 -2.20 18.81 -27.20
CA ASN A 2 -1.46 17.74 -27.88
C ASN A 2 -1.75 16.40 -27.20
N ILE A 3 -2.73 15.65 -27.74
CA ILE A 3 -3.29 14.41 -27.16
C ILE A 3 -2.19 13.40 -26.81
N ARG A 4 -1.15 13.28 -27.65
CA ARG A 4 -0.02 12.38 -27.39
C ARG A 4 0.74 12.75 -26.11
N ARG A 5 0.92 14.04 -25.83
CA ARG A 5 1.67 14.53 -24.66
C ARG A 5 0.86 14.39 -23.36
N ASP A 6 -0.47 14.48 -23.44
CA ASP A 6 -1.33 14.22 -22.28
C ASP A 6 -1.37 12.73 -21.93
N LEU A 7 -1.52 11.85 -22.94
CA LEU A 7 -1.50 10.40 -22.75
C LEU A 7 -0.18 9.90 -22.16
N THR A 8 0.97 10.38 -22.67
CA THR A 8 2.28 10.02 -22.10
C THR A 8 2.43 10.51 -20.66
N SER A 9 1.93 11.70 -20.33
CA SER A 9 1.97 12.18 -18.95
C SER A 9 1.06 11.38 -18.01
N LYS A 10 -0.11 10.91 -18.46
CA LYS A 10 -1.00 10.04 -17.67
C LYS A 10 -0.37 8.67 -17.41
N PHE A 11 0.34 8.14 -18.41
CA PHE A 11 1.06 6.89 -18.28
C PHE A 11 2.25 7.00 -17.30
N VAL A 12 3.09 8.03 -17.47
CA VAL A 12 4.31 8.23 -16.67
C VAL A 12 4.00 8.72 -15.24
N ASP A 13 3.03 9.61 -15.05
CA ASP A 13 2.70 10.15 -13.72
C ASP A 13 1.66 9.28 -12.96
N GLY A 14 1.15 8.22 -13.58
CA GLY A 14 0.09 7.37 -13.02
C GLY A 14 0.44 5.89 -13.01
N LEU A 15 0.52 5.27 -14.19
CA LEU A 15 0.71 3.83 -14.31
C LEU A 15 2.12 3.37 -13.89
N VAL A 16 3.15 4.13 -14.25
CA VAL A 16 4.54 3.85 -13.85
C VAL A 16 4.70 3.86 -12.31
N PRO A 17 4.22 4.87 -11.56
CA PRO A 17 4.25 4.83 -10.11
C PRO A 17 3.52 3.64 -9.50
N ALA A 18 2.34 3.31 -10.02
CA ALA A 18 1.59 2.15 -9.54
C ALA A 18 2.37 0.85 -9.72
N LEU A 19 2.96 0.66 -10.91
CA LEU A 19 3.77 -0.51 -11.23
C LEU A 19 5.02 -0.59 -10.35
N ILE A 20 5.72 0.53 -10.12
CA ILE A 20 6.90 0.57 -9.25
C ILE A 20 6.54 0.20 -7.81
N LEU A 21 5.45 0.73 -7.26
CA LEU A 21 5.00 0.39 -5.91
C LEU A 21 4.61 -1.09 -5.80
N TYR A 22 3.89 -1.61 -6.79
CA TYR A 22 3.55 -3.03 -6.87
C TYR A 22 4.81 -3.92 -6.94
N LEU A 23 5.74 -3.61 -7.84
CA LEU A 23 6.99 -4.36 -7.97
C LEU A 23 7.85 -4.28 -6.72
N LEU A 24 7.89 -3.12 -6.06
CA LEU A 24 8.58 -2.95 -4.79
C LEU A 24 7.97 -3.84 -3.70
N ASN A 25 6.64 -3.92 -3.63
CA ASN A 25 5.94 -4.83 -2.71
C ASN A 25 6.30 -6.28 -2.96
N VAL A 26 6.23 -6.72 -4.22
CA VAL A 26 6.58 -8.09 -4.62
C VAL A 26 8.05 -8.39 -4.33
N LEU A 27 8.95 -7.46 -4.62
CA LEU A 27 10.38 -7.62 -4.35
C LEU A 27 10.67 -7.81 -2.86
N ILE A 28 10.03 -7.01 -1.99
CA ILE A 28 10.19 -7.17 -0.54
C ILE A 28 9.66 -8.54 -0.10
N LEU A 29 8.45 -8.92 -0.55
CA LEU A 29 7.88 -10.24 -0.25
C LEU A 29 8.82 -11.38 -0.69
N MET A 30 9.35 -11.31 -1.92
CA MET A 30 10.26 -12.33 -2.45
C MET A 30 11.59 -12.38 -1.71
N ILE A 31 12.06 -11.29 -1.12
CA ILE A 31 13.29 -11.25 -0.31
C ILE A 31 13.03 -11.79 1.09
N THR A 32 11.88 -11.47 1.71
CA THR A 32 11.62 -11.88 3.11
C THR A 32 11.68 -13.39 3.33
N SER A 33 11.04 -14.18 2.46
CA SER A 33 11.00 -15.65 2.60
C SER A 33 12.37 -16.35 2.53
N PRO A 34 13.25 -16.11 1.54
CA PRO A 34 14.58 -16.72 1.53
C PRO A 34 15.45 -16.20 2.68
N LEU A 35 15.28 -14.94 3.08
CA LEU A 35 16.09 -14.36 4.15
C LEU A 35 15.80 -15.02 5.50
N GLU A 36 14.52 -15.31 5.77
CA GLU A 36 14.10 -16.11 6.91
C GLU A 36 14.66 -17.54 6.85
N ARG A 37 14.62 -18.19 5.67
CA ARG A 37 15.10 -19.57 5.50
C ARG A 37 16.62 -19.73 5.63
N PHE A 38 17.41 -18.78 5.11
CA PHE A 38 18.87 -18.89 5.07
C PHE A 38 19.57 -18.23 6.27
N PHE A 39 19.07 -17.08 6.73
CA PHE A 39 19.72 -16.29 7.78
C PHE A 39 18.93 -16.26 9.10
N GLY A 40 17.76 -16.90 9.14
CA GLY A 40 16.90 -16.95 10.32
C GLY A 40 16.42 -15.57 10.78
N GLY A 41 16.00 -15.50 12.05
CA GLY A 41 15.50 -14.26 12.65
C GLY A 41 16.52 -13.13 12.68
N THR A 42 17.82 -13.43 12.83
CA THR A 42 18.88 -12.40 12.86
C THR A 42 19.01 -11.69 11.52
N GLY A 43 18.99 -12.42 10.40
CA GLY A 43 19.00 -11.81 9.08
C GLY A 43 17.78 -10.93 8.86
N LEU A 44 16.60 -11.44 9.25
CA LEU A 44 15.35 -10.71 9.10
C LEU A 44 15.34 -9.42 9.93
N MET A 45 15.95 -9.43 11.13
CA MET A 45 16.10 -8.24 11.96
C MET A 45 16.97 -7.15 11.28
N ILE A 46 18.09 -7.54 10.69
CA ILE A 46 18.96 -6.59 9.94
C ILE A 46 18.19 -6.00 8.75
N PHE A 47 17.43 -6.84 8.04
CA PHE A 47 16.59 -6.41 6.93
C PHE A 47 15.51 -5.40 7.39
N VAL A 48 14.82 -5.68 8.50
CA VAL A 48 13.82 -4.77 9.09
C VAL A 48 14.45 -3.43 9.48
N ILE A 49 15.63 -3.42 10.10
CA ILE A 49 16.35 -2.19 10.45
C ILE A 49 16.68 -1.39 9.18
N GLY A 50 17.12 -2.06 8.11
CA GLY A 50 17.32 -1.43 6.80
C GLY A 50 16.05 -0.81 6.24
N LEU A 51 14.93 -1.55 6.27
CA LEU A 51 13.62 -1.05 5.84
C LEU A 51 13.18 0.17 6.66
N VAL A 52 13.36 0.14 7.98
CA VAL A 52 13.08 1.28 8.87
C VAL A 52 13.87 2.51 8.43
N ALA A 53 15.18 2.36 8.21
CA ALA A 53 16.03 3.47 7.80
C ALA A 53 15.56 4.10 6.48
N VAL A 54 15.22 3.27 5.47
CA VAL A 54 14.72 3.75 4.18
C VAL A 54 13.31 4.36 4.30
N ALA A 55 12.44 3.77 5.12
CA ALA A 55 11.10 4.30 5.38
C ALA A 55 11.16 5.67 6.06
N MET A 56 12.00 5.83 7.08
CA MET A 56 12.20 7.09 7.79
C MET A 56 12.86 8.16 6.92
N PHE A 57 13.86 7.78 6.12
CA PHE A 57 14.46 8.69 5.14
C PHE A 57 13.43 9.18 4.12
N SER A 58 12.60 8.27 3.60
CA SER A 58 11.52 8.60 2.67
C SER A 58 10.48 9.50 3.33
N LEU A 59 10.09 9.21 4.58
CA LEU A 59 9.18 10.05 5.36
C LEU A 59 9.75 11.47 5.52
N GLN A 60 11.01 11.61 5.93
CA GLN A 60 11.68 12.90 6.07
C GLN A 60 11.69 13.68 4.75
N ARG A 61 12.02 13.01 3.64
CA ARG A 61 11.98 13.62 2.29
C ARG A 61 10.57 14.03 1.86
N SER A 62 9.54 13.27 2.25
CA SER A 62 8.14 13.62 1.96
C SER A 62 7.67 14.89 2.70
N LEU A 63 8.24 15.16 3.88
CA LEU A 63 7.92 16.32 4.71
C LEU A 63 8.67 17.58 4.28
N TRP A 64 9.76 17.45 3.54
CA TRP A 64 10.59 18.59 3.14
C TRP A 64 9.82 19.55 2.20
N SER A 65 9.56 20.76 2.68
CA SER A 65 8.79 21.80 1.96
C SER A 65 9.43 22.30 0.66
N ARG A 66 10.76 22.19 0.52
CA ARG A 66 11.51 22.61 -0.68
C ARG A 66 11.36 21.63 -1.86
N SER A 67 10.86 20.43 -1.62
CA SER A 67 10.64 19.44 -2.67
C SER A 67 9.32 19.68 -3.41
N SER A 68 9.29 19.35 -4.71
CA SER A 68 8.05 19.45 -5.50
C SER A 68 6.95 18.58 -4.91
N GLU A 69 5.69 18.99 -5.07
CA GLU A 69 4.53 18.26 -4.56
C GLU A 69 4.50 16.79 -5.03
N VAL A 70 4.89 16.58 -6.29
CA VAL A 70 4.99 15.26 -6.91
C VAL A 70 6.06 14.40 -6.24
N ALA A 71 7.26 14.96 -5.99
CA ALA A 71 8.32 14.24 -5.28
C ALA A 71 7.90 13.89 -3.85
N ARG A 72 7.23 14.81 -3.16
CA ARG A 72 6.73 14.58 -1.80
C ARG A 72 5.68 13.48 -1.75
N ALA A 73 4.77 13.45 -2.71
CA ALA A 73 3.79 12.37 -2.85
C ALA A 73 4.49 11.03 -3.09
N TRP A 74 5.48 10.98 -3.99
CA TRP A 74 6.28 9.79 -4.27
C TRP A 74 6.99 9.22 -3.04
N TYR A 75 7.73 10.06 -2.32
CA TYR A 75 8.41 9.66 -1.09
C TYR A 75 7.41 9.26 0.00
N GLY A 76 6.24 9.89 0.05
CA GLY A 76 5.15 9.49 0.93
C GLY A 76 4.65 8.08 0.61
N MET A 77 4.24 7.83 -0.64
CA MET A 77 3.73 6.52 -1.07
C MET A 77 4.74 5.39 -0.81
N ALA A 78 5.99 5.56 -1.26
CA ALA A 78 7.05 4.59 -1.05
C ALA A 78 7.39 4.41 0.43
N GLY A 79 7.49 5.51 1.18
CA GLY A 79 7.77 5.48 2.61
C GLY A 79 6.70 4.73 3.40
N GLY A 80 5.42 4.94 3.11
CA GLY A 80 4.34 4.24 3.83
C GLY A 80 4.22 2.77 3.43
N LEU A 81 4.54 2.42 2.18
CA LEU A 81 4.67 1.01 1.76
C LEU A 81 5.81 0.31 2.51
N LEU A 82 6.98 0.95 2.59
CA LEU A 82 8.12 0.42 3.34
C LEU A 82 7.80 0.36 4.84
N GLY A 83 7.13 1.38 5.38
CA GLY A 83 6.66 1.40 6.76
C GLY A 83 5.68 0.27 7.07
N TRP A 84 4.78 -0.05 6.14
CA TRP A 84 3.94 -1.24 6.24
C TRP A 84 4.78 -2.52 6.32
N TRP A 85 5.75 -2.68 5.42
CA TRP A 85 6.63 -3.85 5.42
C TRP A 85 7.49 -3.98 6.68
N VAL A 86 7.87 -2.88 7.33
CA VAL A 86 8.51 -2.94 8.66
C VAL A 86 7.59 -3.60 9.66
N ILE A 87 6.31 -3.22 9.68
CA ILE A 87 5.29 -3.75 10.60
C ILE A 87 5.01 -5.22 10.28
N GLU A 88 4.76 -5.54 9.01
CA GLU A 88 4.50 -6.92 8.60
C GLU A 88 5.73 -7.81 8.87
N ALA A 89 6.95 -7.35 8.54
CA ALA A 89 8.15 -8.14 8.76
C ALA A 89 8.47 -8.36 10.25
N SER A 90 8.10 -7.44 11.14
CA SER A 90 8.26 -7.66 12.58
C SER A 90 7.37 -8.79 13.12
N THR A 91 6.28 -9.14 12.43
CA THR A 91 5.46 -10.33 12.79
C THR A 91 6.25 -11.62 12.67
N PHE A 92 7.08 -11.74 11.63
CA PHE A 92 7.87 -12.94 11.35
C PHE A 92 8.96 -13.12 12.42
N LEU A 93 9.45 -12.03 13.03
CA LEU A 93 10.41 -12.09 14.14
C LEU A 93 9.81 -12.70 15.42
N GLU A 94 8.59 -12.28 15.78
CA GLU A 94 7.95 -12.73 17.03
C GLU A 94 7.21 -14.06 16.88
N ASN A 95 7.08 -14.58 15.66
CA ASN A 95 6.22 -15.73 15.32
C ASN A 95 4.79 -15.57 15.87
N ARG A 96 4.35 -14.32 16.03
CA ARG A 96 3.04 -13.92 16.54
C ARG A 96 2.29 -13.21 15.45
N SER A 97 1.03 -13.61 15.26
CA SER A 97 0.09 -12.86 14.44
C SER A 97 -0.05 -11.45 15.01
N LEU A 98 0.29 -10.42 14.21
CA LEU A 98 -0.08 -9.04 14.55
C LEU A 98 -1.59 -8.85 14.49
N PHE A 99 -2.35 -9.70 13.80
CA PHE A 99 -3.77 -9.48 13.58
C PHE A 99 -4.59 -10.20 14.64
N GLY A 100 -4.98 -9.41 15.65
CA GLY A 100 -5.95 -9.75 16.68
C GLY A 100 -6.88 -8.57 16.92
N LEU A 101 -7.84 -8.74 17.84
CA LEU A 101 -8.88 -7.74 18.12
C LEU A 101 -8.26 -6.40 18.59
N THR A 102 -7.16 -6.45 19.36
CA THR A 102 -6.40 -5.27 19.80
C THR A 102 -5.79 -4.49 18.63
N SER A 103 -5.13 -5.18 17.70
CA SER A 103 -4.49 -4.52 16.56
C SER A 103 -5.50 -3.96 15.57
N PHE A 104 -6.65 -4.61 15.42
CA PHE A 104 -7.78 -4.05 14.68
C PHE A 104 -8.24 -2.71 15.28
N VAL A 105 -8.43 -2.66 16.60
CA VAL A 105 -8.80 -1.41 17.30
C VAL A 105 -7.74 -0.32 17.11
N VAL A 106 -6.45 -0.66 17.22
CA VAL A 106 -5.33 0.28 16.99
C VAL A 106 -5.36 0.82 15.56
N LEU A 107 -5.62 -0.02 14.57
CA LEU A 107 -5.66 0.36 13.16
C LEU A 107 -6.88 1.24 12.84
N VAL A 108 -8.04 0.95 13.45
CA VAL A 108 -9.22 1.82 13.39
C VAL A 108 -8.92 3.18 14.02
N MET A 109 -8.31 3.21 15.21
CA MET A 109 -7.89 4.47 15.86
C MET A 109 -6.92 5.26 14.99
N ALA A 110 -5.88 4.62 14.45
CA ALA A 110 -4.91 5.25 13.57
C ALA A 110 -5.56 5.82 12.29
N SER A 111 -6.54 5.08 11.73
CA SER A 111 -7.30 5.52 10.57
C SER A 111 -8.18 6.74 10.88
N LEU A 112 -8.86 6.74 12.04
CA LEU A 112 -9.67 7.87 12.49
C LEU A 112 -8.83 9.11 12.77
N MET A 113 -7.70 8.95 13.48
CA MET A 113 -6.76 10.03 13.74
C MET A 113 -6.23 10.63 12.44
N THR A 114 -5.86 9.77 11.49
CA THR A 114 -5.40 10.20 10.17
C THR A 114 -6.50 10.95 9.42
N GLY A 115 -7.74 10.44 9.46
CA GLY A 115 -8.90 11.08 8.84
C GLY A 115 -9.19 12.47 9.41
N LEU A 116 -9.12 12.61 10.74
CA LEU A 116 -9.29 13.90 11.43
C LEU A 116 -8.20 14.91 11.06
N LEU A 117 -6.94 14.46 10.97
CA LEU A 117 -5.80 15.31 10.62
C LEU A 117 -5.66 15.56 9.11
N TRP A 118 -6.43 14.85 8.28
CA TRP A 118 -6.24 14.75 6.82
C TRP A 118 -6.25 16.10 6.12
N ARG A 119 -7.26 16.94 6.37
CA ARG A 119 -7.36 18.28 5.77
C ARG A 119 -6.58 19.37 6.52
N PRO A 120 -6.67 19.49 7.85
CA PRO A 120 -6.18 20.68 8.54
C PRO A 120 -4.67 20.70 8.77
N PHE A 121 -4.02 19.56 9.01
CA PHE A 121 -2.65 19.55 9.56
C PHE A 121 -1.65 18.70 8.76
N LEU A 122 -2.12 17.70 8.01
CA LEU A 122 -1.21 16.80 7.30
C LEU A 122 -0.68 17.43 6.00
N PRO A 123 0.65 17.59 5.84
CA PRO A 123 1.23 17.96 4.57
C PRO A 123 1.01 16.87 3.51
N LEU A 124 1.03 17.24 2.23
CA LEU A 124 0.74 16.33 1.12
C LEU A 124 1.53 15.00 1.19
N GLY A 125 2.85 15.07 1.43
CA GLY A 125 3.68 13.87 1.55
C GLY A 125 3.26 12.93 2.68
N ALA A 126 2.91 13.49 3.85
CA ALA A 126 2.42 12.70 4.98
C ALA A 126 1.05 12.08 4.72
N ARG A 127 0.18 12.74 3.94
CA ARG A 127 -1.10 12.16 3.51
C ARG A 127 -0.88 10.90 2.68
N PHE A 128 0.03 10.96 1.71
CA PHE A 128 0.37 9.79 0.89
C PHE A 128 1.04 8.68 1.70
N PHE A 129 1.90 9.03 2.66
CA PHE A 129 2.50 8.06 3.58
C PHE A 129 1.46 7.32 4.42
N MET A 130 0.56 8.06 5.07
CA MET A 130 -0.48 7.44 5.89
C MET A 130 -1.47 6.66 5.04
N ALA A 131 -1.81 7.14 3.84
CA ALA A 131 -2.70 6.42 2.94
C ALA A 131 -2.10 5.11 2.44
N SER A 132 -0.81 5.06 2.08
CA SER A 132 -0.18 3.81 1.66
C SER A 132 -0.03 2.83 2.82
N LEU A 133 0.39 3.31 3.99
CA LEU A 133 0.54 2.49 5.19
C LEU A 133 -0.80 1.91 5.64
N LEU A 134 -1.83 2.75 5.84
CA LEU A 134 -3.14 2.31 6.31
C LEU A 134 -3.91 1.54 5.25
N GLY A 135 -3.71 1.84 3.96
CA GLY A 135 -4.30 1.10 2.85
C GLY A 135 -3.85 -0.36 2.86
N LEU A 136 -2.54 -0.59 2.91
CA LEU A 136 -1.98 -1.94 3.01
C LEU A 136 -2.40 -2.64 4.31
N ALA A 137 -2.42 -1.90 5.42
CA ALA A 137 -2.87 -2.42 6.69
C ALA A 137 -4.33 -2.89 6.67
N GLY A 138 -5.21 -2.07 6.09
CA GLY A 138 -6.62 -2.39 5.91
C GLY A 138 -6.83 -3.61 5.00
N GLU A 139 -6.09 -3.70 3.90
CA GLU A 139 -6.13 -4.86 3.01
C GLU A 139 -5.69 -6.14 3.73
N ARG A 140 -4.59 -6.09 4.49
CA ARG A 140 -4.09 -7.26 5.22
C ARG A 140 -5.07 -7.73 6.28
N VAL A 141 -5.62 -6.80 7.08
CA VAL A 141 -6.69 -7.07 8.04
C VAL A 141 -7.86 -7.76 7.34
N MET A 142 -8.37 -7.16 6.27
CA MET A 142 -9.52 -7.68 5.53
C MET A 142 -9.28 -9.12 5.07
N ILE A 143 -8.10 -9.44 4.54
CA ILE A 143 -7.77 -10.78 4.08
C ILE A 143 -7.65 -11.77 5.24
N VAL A 144 -6.93 -11.40 6.31
CA VAL A 144 -6.74 -12.26 7.49
C VAL A 144 -8.07 -12.57 8.17
N PHE A 145 -8.98 -11.59 8.24
CA PHE A 145 -10.30 -11.81 8.81
C PHE A 145 -11.20 -12.64 7.90
N LEU A 146 -11.24 -12.39 6.58
CA LEU A 146 -12.19 -13.04 5.69
C LEU A 146 -11.78 -14.44 5.22
N HIS A 147 -10.48 -14.70 5.07
CA HIS A 147 -9.98 -15.98 4.55
C HIS A 147 -10.46 -17.19 5.38
N PRO A 148 -10.42 -17.20 6.73
CA PRO A 148 -10.93 -18.31 7.54
C PRO A 148 -12.43 -18.58 7.36
N PHE A 149 -13.25 -17.54 7.13
CA PHE A 149 -14.70 -17.70 6.94
C PHE A 149 -15.07 -18.27 5.56
N SER A 150 -14.17 -18.19 4.58
CA SER A 150 -14.43 -18.66 3.21
C SER A 150 -14.74 -20.16 3.14
N GLY A 151 -14.25 -20.97 4.10
CA GLY A 151 -14.49 -22.42 4.18
C GLY A 151 -15.77 -22.83 4.91
N TRP A 152 -16.46 -21.91 5.59
CA TRP A 152 -17.59 -22.25 6.48
C TRP A 152 -18.90 -22.51 5.72
N SER A 153 -19.12 -21.82 4.61
CA SER A 153 -20.32 -22.00 3.79
C SER A 153 -20.05 -21.68 2.32
N PRO A 154 -20.82 -22.28 1.38
CA PRO A 154 -20.75 -21.92 -0.03
C PRO A 154 -21.00 -20.43 -0.28
N VAL A 155 -21.88 -19.80 0.51
CA VAL A 155 -22.19 -18.37 0.43
C VAL A 155 -20.98 -17.53 0.83
N ALA A 156 -20.28 -17.89 1.91
CA ALA A 156 -19.07 -17.17 2.34
C ALA A 156 -17.93 -17.28 1.31
N ARG A 157 -17.78 -18.44 0.68
CA ARG A 157 -16.84 -18.62 -0.44
C ARG A 157 -17.20 -17.71 -1.62
N LEU A 158 -18.47 -17.60 -1.94
CA LEU A 158 -18.97 -16.76 -3.04
C LEU A 158 -18.74 -15.27 -2.75
N LEU A 159 -18.91 -14.84 -1.49
CA LEU A 159 -18.56 -13.48 -1.04
C LEU A 159 -17.05 -13.22 -1.15
N TYR A 160 -16.20 -14.18 -0.77
CA TYR A 160 -14.74 -14.04 -0.88
C TYR A 160 -14.29 -13.88 -2.34
N ILE A 161 -14.81 -14.70 -3.26
CA ILE A 161 -14.55 -14.56 -4.70
C ILE A 161 -15.12 -13.25 -5.24
N GLY A 162 -16.33 -12.89 -4.80
CA GLY A 162 -16.99 -11.63 -5.16
C GLY A 162 -16.16 -10.40 -4.78
N LEU A 163 -15.49 -10.43 -3.63
CA LEU A 163 -14.55 -9.40 -3.23
C LEU A 163 -13.33 -9.33 -4.14
N GLY A 164 -12.75 -10.47 -4.51
CA GLY A 164 -11.65 -10.52 -5.48
C GLY A 164 -12.03 -9.92 -6.83
N ILE A 165 -13.20 -10.27 -7.35
CA ILE A 165 -13.75 -9.68 -8.59
C ILE A 165 -14.01 -8.17 -8.39
N GLY A 166 -14.54 -7.77 -7.24
CA GLY A 166 -14.76 -6.37 -6.88
C GLY A 166 -13.48 -5.55 -6.89
N LEU A 167 -12.36 -6.08 -6.39
CA LEU A 167 -11.06 -5.43 -6.44
C LEU A 167 -10.55 -5.25 -7.87
N ILE A 168 -10.71 -6.27 -8.73
CA ILE A 168 -10.35 -6.18 -10.16
C ILE A 168 -11.21 -5.11 -10.86
N MET A 169 -12.51 -5.11 -10.62
CA MET A 169 -13.42 -4.10 -11.16
C MET A 169 -13.08 -2.69 -10.67
N ALA A 170 -12.73 -2.55 -9.40
CA ALA A 170 -12.27 -1.28 -8.83
C ALA A 170 -10.95 -0.83 -9.47
N LEU A 171 -10.00 -1.75 -9.70
CA LEU A 171 -8.73 -1.46 -10.37
C LEU A 171 -8.96 -0.94 -11.79
N MET A 172 -9.81 -1.61 -12.56
CA MET A 172 -10.22 -1.16 -13.90
C MET A 172 -10.94 0.19 -13.85
N GLY A 173 -11.81 0.41 -12.85
CA GLY A 173 -12.51 1.67 -12.63
C GLY A 173 -11.59 2.83 -12.32
N VAL A 174 -10.61 2.65 -11.43
CA VAL A 174 -9.60 3.67 -11.09
C VAL A 174 -8.72 3.96 -12.32
N MET A 175 -8.33 2.95 -13.07
CA MET A 175 -7.57 3.13 -14.30
C MET A 175 -8.37 3.94 -15.34
N ALA A 176 -9.63 3.58 -15.59
CA ALA A 176 -10.51 4.32 -16.48
C ALA A 176 -10.71 5.77 -16.01
N TRP A 177 -10.94 5.96 -14.71
CA TRP A 177 -11.10 7.29 -14.11
C TRP A 177 -9.84 8.15 -14.29
N MET A 178 -8.65 7.57 -14.09
CA MET A 178 -7.39 8.27 -14.32
C MET A 178 -7.25 8.72 -15.78
N PHE A 179 -7.62 7.91 -16.76
CA PHE A 179 -7.51 8.31 -18.17
C PHE A 179 -8.53 9.36 -18.59
N LEU A 180 -9.76 9.26 -18.09
CA LEU A 180 -10.89 10.09 -18.49
C LEU A 180 -10.97 11.43 -17.75
N PHE A 181 -10.71 11.44 -16.43
CA PHE A 181 -11.01 12.59 -15.57
C PHE A 181 -9.78 13.23 -14.91
N SER A 182 -8.57 12.65 -15.03
CA SER A 182 -7.40 13.24 -14.35
C SER A 182 -6.83 14.46 -15.07
N GLU A 183 -6.97 15.62 -14.43
CA GLU A 183 -6.39 16.88 -14.89
C GLU A 183 -5.09 17.22 -14.16
N ARG A 184 -5.01 16.93 -12.86
CA ARG A 184 -3.87 17.30 -12.02
C ARG A 184 -2.91 16.12 -11.80
N ARG A 185 -1.60 16.38 -11.81
CA ARG A 185 -0.58 15.35 -11.52
C ARG A 185 -0.76 14.67 -10.15
N ILE A 186 -1.18 15.43 -9.13
CA ILE A 186 -1.43 14.86 -7.79
C ILE A 186 -2.61 13.88 -7.81
N GLN A 187 -3.65 14.14 -8.59
CA GLN A 187 -4.77 13.21 -8.74
C GLN A 187 -4.31 11.90 -9.39
N ARG A 188 -3.39 11.99 -10.36
CA ARG A 188 -2.77 10.82 -11.01
C ARG A 188 -1.92 10.01 -10.03
N MET A 189 -1.17 10.67 -9.14
CA MET A 189 -0.44 9.99 -8.06
C MET A 189 -1.38 9.32 -7.04
N GLY A 190 -2.51 9.96 -6.72
CA GLY A 190 -3.57 9.36 -5.91
C GLY A 190 -4.14 8.10 -6.55
N ALA A 191 -4.49 8.18 -7.83
CA ALA A 191 -4.94 7.03 -8.60
C ALA A 191 -3.86 5.94 -8.68
N ALA A 192 -2.59 6.32 -8.83
CA ALA A 192 -1.48 5.38 -8.85
C ALA A 192 -1.34 4.59 -7.56
N LEU A 193 -1.44 5.28 -6.41
CA LEU A 193 -1.46 4.62 -5.10
C LEU A 193 -2.65 3.65 -5.01
N SER A 194 -3.86 4.10 -5.35
CA SER A 194 -5.05 3.24 -5.31
C SER A 194 -4.91 2.03 -6.23
N MET A 195 -4.37 2.20 -7.44
CA MET A 195 -4.10 1.09 -8.34
C MET A 195 -3.08 0.11 -7.76
N ALA A 196 -1.99 0.61 -7.14
CA ALA A 196 -1.00 -0.24 -6.50
C ALA A 196 -1.60 -1.06 -5.35
N LEU A 197 -2.36 -0.40 -4.46
CA LEU A 197 -3.07 -1.05 -3.36
C LEU A 197 -4.02 -2.14 -3.88
N LEU A 198 -4.93 -1.78 -4.78
CA LEU A 198 -5.88 -2.75 -5.36
C LEU A 198 -5.17 -3.93 -6.04
N ALA A 199 -4.08 -3.68 -6.77
CA ALA A 199 -3.28 -4.74 -7.39
C ALA A 199 -2.61 -5.66 -6.35
N ILE A 200 -2.10 -5.10 -5.26
CA ILE A 200 -1.53 -5.84 -4.14
C ILE A 200 -2.62 -6.67 -3.43
N GLY A 201 -3.80 -6.10 -3.18
CA GLY A 201 -4.94 -6.82 -2.62
C GLY A 201 -5.41 -7.99 -3.50
N VAL A 202 -5.48 -7.79 -4.82
CA VAL A 202 -5.76 -8.87 -5.79
C VAL A 202 -4.69 -9.96 -5.70
N PHE A 203 -3.40 -9.58 -5.66
CA PHE A 203 -2.30 -10.52 -5.53
C PHE A 203 -2.44 -11.37 -4.27
N TYR A 204 -2.65 -10.76 -3.10
CA TYR A 204 -2.80 -11.51 -1.84
C TYR A 204 -4.07 -12.37 -1.75
N LEU A 205 -5.13 -12.02 -2.48
CA LEU A 205 -6.39 -12.77 -2.45
C LEU A 205 -6.37 -14.01 -3.37
N PHE A 206 -5.66 -13.94 -4.50
CA PHE A 206 -5.61 -15.03 -5.48
C PHE A 206 -4.33 -15.86 -5.46
N LEU A 207 -3.21 -15.32 -4.97
CA LEU A 207 -1.95 -16.05 -4.77
C LEU A 207 -1.66 -16.19 -3.26
N PRO A 208 -2.21 -17.24 -2.61
CA PRO A 208 -1.83 -17.62 -1.25
C PRO A 208 -0.41 -18.21 -1.19
#